data_AF-A0A699XRQ4-F1
#
_entry.id   AF-A0A699XRQ4-F1
#
_cell.length_a   1.000
_cell.length_b   1.000
_cell.length_c   1.000
_cell.angle_alpha   90.00
_cell.angle_beta   90.00
_cell.angle_gamma   90.00
#
_symmetry.space_group_name_H-M   'P 1'
#
loop_
_entity.id
_entity.type
_entity.pdbx_description
1 polymer ?
#
loop_
_entity_poly.entity_id
_entity_poly.type
_entity_poly.pdbx_seq_one_letter_code
_entity_poly.pdbx_strand_id
1 'polypeptide(L)' 'MRIVTEAFIVVETAEQAVDRLAELHGRATTALSQALKRYLKDRVEPDAAERKLFRYPELRLTYHCQGEVPLTTRAYA' A
#
# COMPACT_ATOMS: atom_id res chain seq x y z
N MET A 1 -13.74 -13.16 9.59
CA MET A 1 -13.14 -13.05 8.25
C MET A 1 -11.74 -12.45 8.42
N ARG A 2 -10.69 -13.27 8.51
CA ARG A 2 -9.33 -12.84 8.89
C ARG A 2 -8.58 -12.33 7.66
N ILE A 3 -7.93 -11.20 7.83
CA ILE A 3 -7.19 -10.39 6.85
C ILE A 3 -6.18 -11.26 6.10
N VAL A 4 -6.15 -11.14 4.77
CA VAL A 4 -5.05 -11.70 3.95
C VAL A 4 -3.81 -10.91 4.33
N THR A 5 -3.00 -11.43 5.25
CA THR A 5 -1.75 -10.81 5.67
C THR A 5 -0.73 -11.03 4.57
N GLU A 6 -0.67 -10.13 3.59
CA GLU A 6 0.64 -9.73 3.09
C GLU A 6 1.41 -9.25 4.33
N ALA A 7 2.50 -9.95 4.67
CA ALA A 7 3.26 -9.65 5.86
C ALA A 7 3.73 -8.18 5.79
N PHE A 8 3.36 -7.36 6.77
CA PHE A 8 3.88 -5.99 6.86
C PHE A 8 5.41 -6.06 6.89
N ILE A 9 6.03 -5.38 5.94
CA ILE A 9 7.49 -5.28 5.85
C ILE A 9 7.91 -4.08 6.68
N VAL A 10 8.65 -4.34 7.77
CA VAL A 10 9.28 -3.28 8.55
C VAL A 10 10.52 -2.82 7.78
N VAL A 11 10.63 -1.52 7.60
CA VAL A 11 11.77 -0.84 6.96
C VAL A 11 12.43 0.10 7.97
N GLU A 12 13.72 0.35 7.79
CA GLU A 12 14.51 1.10 8.77
C GLU A 12 14.49 2.61 8.50
N THR A 13 14.23 3.02 7.24
CA THR A 13 14.20 4.44 6.85
C THR A 13 12.90 4.84 6.17
N ALA A 14 12.64 6.15 6.19
CA ALA A 14 11.46 6.74 5.54
C ALA A 14 11.54 6.57 4.01
N GLU A 15 12.72 6.73 3.42
CA GLU A 15 12.96 6.57 1.99
C GLU A 15 12.65 5.13 1.55
N GLN A 16 13.12 4.13 2.30
CA GLN A 16 12.80 2.72 2.03
C GLN A 16 11.29 2.46 2.11
N ALA A 17 10.57 3.11 3.04
CA ALA A 17 9.12 3.00 3.11
C ALA A 17 8.46 3.57 1.85
N VAL A 18 8.88 4.76 1.43
CA VAL A 18 8.34 5.43 0.24
C VAL A 18 8.63 4.63 -1.02
N ASP A 19 9.86 4.12 -1.20
CA ASP A 19 10.24 3.31 -2.36
C ASP A 19 9.37 2.06 -2.45
N ARG A 20 9.17 1.36 -1.32
CA ARG A 20 8.28 0.18 -1.25
C ARG A 20 6.84 0.52 -1.58
N LEU A 21 6.32 1.62 -1.06
CA LEU A 21 4.96 2.08 -1.37
C LEU A 21 4.83 2.41 -2.86
N ALA A 22 5.83 3.06 -3.46
CA ALA A 22 5.87 3.36 -4.88
C ALA A 22 5.91 2.09 -5.73
N GLU A 23 6.69 1.08 -5.35
CA GLU A 23 6.71 -0.23 -6.02
C GLU A 23 5.33 -0.92 -5.98
N LEU A 24 4.71 -0.99 -4.80
CA LEU A 24 3.39 -1.61 -4.62
C LEU A 24 2.31 -0.87 -5.42
N HIS A 25 2.31 0.46 -5.37
CA HIS A 25 1.42 1.30 -6.16
C HIS A 25 1.66 1.12 -7.67
N GLY A 26 2.92 1.03 -8.11
CA GLY A 26 3.28 0.77 -9.50
C GLY A 26 2.75 -0.58 -10.01
N ARG A 27 2.85 -1.63 -9.19
CA ARG A 27 2.26 -2.95 -9.51
C ARG A 27 0.74 -2.87 -9.62
N ALA A 28 0.09 -2.21 -8.67
CA ALA A 28 -1.36 -2.04 -8.65
C ALA A 28 -1.88 -1.30 -9.89
N THR A 29 -1.28 -0.16 -10.21
CA THR A 29 -1.66 0.64 -11.39
C THR A 29 -1.38 -0.09 -12.71
N THR A 30 -0.30 -0.86 -12.78
CA THR A 30 0.02 -1.70 -13.96
C THR A 30 -1.03 -2.80 -14.14
N ALA A 31 -1.39 -3.51 -13.07
CA ALA A 31 -2.43 -4.55 -13.09
C ALA A 31 -3.79 -3.98 -13.50
N LEU A 32 -4.17 -2.80 -12.98
CA LEU A 32 -5.38 -2.09 -13.38
C LEU A 32 -5.36 -1.74 -14.87
N SER A 33 -4.24 -1.19 -15.36
CA SER A 33 -4.10 -0.81 -16.77
C SER A 33 -4.23 -2.01 -17.70
N GLN A 34 -3.67 -3.17 -17.33
CA GLN A 34 -3.80 -4.41 -18.09
C GLN A 34 -5.23 -4.96 -18.07
N ALA A 35 -5.90 -4.93 -16.90
CA ALA A 35 -7.30 -5.32 -16.79
C ALA A 35 -8.21 -4.41 -17.64
N LEU A 36 -7.99 -3.09 -17.62
CA LEU A 36 -8.75 -2.15 -18.42
C LEU A 36 -8.57 -2.39 -19.92
N LYS A 37 -7.33 -2.62 -20.39
CA LYS A 37 -7.05 -2.94 -21.80
C LYS A 37 -7.78 -4.22 -22.25
N ARG A 38 -7.79 -5.27 -21.42
CA ARG A 38 -8.50 -6.52 -21.70
C ARG A 38 -10.01 -6.32 -21.73
N TYR A 39 -10.57 -5.56 -20.78
CA TYR A 39 -11.99 -5.25 -20.76
C TYR A 39 -12.42 -4.46 -22.00
N LEU A 40 -11.63 -3.48 -22.44
CA LEU A 40 -11.93 -2.69 -23.64
C LEU A 40 -11.92 -3.54 -24.92
N LYS A 41 -11.03 -4.53 -25.00
CA LYS A 41 -10.86 -5.39 -26.17
C LYS A 41 -11.87 -6.54 -26.20
N ASP A 42 -11.93 -7.31 -25.13
CA ASP A 42 -12.59 -8.61 -25.09
C ASP A 42 -13.87 -8.59 -24.24
N ARG A 43 -14.21 -7.44 -23.63
CA ARG A 43 -15.35 -7.26 -22.69
C ARG A 43 -15.32 -8.22 -21.49
N VAL A 44 -14.14 -8.72 -21.14
CA VAL A 44 -13.92 -9.59 -19.99
C VAL A 44 -13.66 -8.75 -18.75
N GLU A 45 -14.53 -8.86 -17.75
CA GLU A 45 -14.37 -8.22 -16.45
C GLU A 45 -13.28 -8.94 -15.62
N PRO A 46 -12.45 -8.21 -14.86
CA PRO A 46 -11.44 -8.82 -14.01
C PRO A 46 -12.08 -9.57 -12.84
N ASP A 47 -11.55 -10.74 -12.53
CA ASP A 47 -12.08 -11.59 -11.46
C ASP A 47 -11.76 -11.04 -10.05
N ALA A 48 -12.29 -11.69 -9.01
CA ALA A 48 -12.08 -11.25 -7.63
C ALA A 48 -10.61 -11.33 -7.16
N ALA A 49 -9.77 -12.15 -7.79
CA ALA A 49 -8.34 -12.24 -7.51
C ALA A 49 -7.57 -11.10 -8.21
N GLU A 50 -7.87 -10.83 -9.48
CA GLU A 50 -7.30 -9.72 -10.24
C GLU A 50 -7.66 -8.37 -9.62
N ARG A 51 -8.91 -8.23 -9.13
CA ARG A 51 -9.35 -7.04 -8.40
C ARG A 51 -8.60 -6.79 -7.08
N LYS A 52 -7.96 -7.82 -6.51
CA LYS A 52 -7.09 -7.64 -5.33
C LYS A 52 -5.73 -7.06 -5.71
N LEU A 53 -5.26 -7.29 -6.95
CA LEU A 53 -3.94 -6.87 -7.39
C LEU A 53 -3.79 -5.36 -7.54
N PHE A 54 -4.89 -4.63 -7.75
CA PHE A 54 -4.87 -3.18 -7.93
C PHE A 54 -5.44 -2.38 -6.74
N ARG A 55 -5.21 -2.88 -5.53
CA ARG A 55 -5.54 -2.15 -4.29
C ARG A 55 -4.45 -1.14 -3.93
N TYR A 56 -4.85 -0.12 -3.18
CA TYR A 56 -3.89 0.83 -2.63
C TYR A 56 -2.98 0.16 -1.59
N PRO A 57 -1.69 0.51 -1.56
CA PRO A 57 -0.77 0.01 -0.53
C PRO A 57 -1.14 0.58 0.84
N GLU A 58 -0.91 -0.22 1.88
CA GLU A 58 -1.14 0.17 3.28
C GLU A 58 0.18 0.59 3.93
N LEU A 59 0.22 1.78 4.54
CA LEU A 59 1.33 2.25 5.36
C LEU A 59 0.92 2.24 6.84
N ARG A 60 1.69 1.57 7.68
CA ARG A 60 1.47 1.52 9.13
C ARG A 60 2.69 2.03 9.88
N LEU A 61 2.49 3.07 10.69
CA LEU A 61 3.51 3.61 11.59
C LEU A 61 3.24 3.13 13.01
N THR A 62 4.26 2.55 13.66
CA THR A 62 4.18 2.15 15.07
C THR A 62 5.15 3.00 15.86
N TYR A 63 4.63 3.87 16.72
CA TYR A 63 5.43 4.72 17.59
C TYR A 63 5.44 4.13 19.00
N HIS A 64 6.59 3.67 19.46
CA HIS A 64 6.80 3.21 20.82
C HIS A 64 7.38 4.35 21.66
N CYS A 65 6.57 4.97 22.52
CA CYS A 65 7.05 5.94 23.50
C CYS A 65 7.85 5.23 24.59
N GLN A 66 9.10 5.63 24.81
CA GLN A 66 9.94 5.12 25.89
C GLN A 66 10.30 6.29 26.83
N GLY A 67 9.30 6.83 27.54
CA GLY A 67 9.44 7.96 28.47
C GLY A 67 8.39 9.07 28.30
N GLU A 68 8.73 10.29 28.73
CA GLU A 68 7.91 11.49 28.53
C GLU A 68 7.68 11.75 27.04
N VAL A 69 6.40 11.80 26.65
CA VAL A 69 6.00 12.22 25.30
C VAL A 69 6.47 13.66 25.13
N PRO A 70 7.34 13.99 24.16
CA PRO A 70 7.82 15.34 24.00
C PRO A 70 6.63 16.25 23.64
N LEU A 71 6.23 17.09 24.60
CA LEU A 71 5.28 18.18 24.42
C LEU A 71 5.94 19.24 23.54
N THR A 72 5.91 19.01 22.23
CA THR A 72 6.38 20.00 21.26
C THR A 72 5.24 20.97 20.94
N THR A 73 5.53 22.27 20.82
CA THR A 73 4.58 23.30 20.34
C THR A 73 4.30 23.18 18.83
N ARG A 74 4.58 22.02 18.22
CA ARG A 74 4.34 21.79 16.80
C ARG A 74 2.89 21.40 16.58
N ALA A 75 2.22 22.07 15.63
CA ALA A 75 0.85 21.73 15.25
C ALA A 75 0.76 20.41 14.45
N TYR A 76 1.86 20.00 13.81
CA TYR A 76 2.02 18.73 13.09
C TYR A 76 3.50 18.32 13.10
N ALA A 77 3.78 17.04 12.79
CA ALA A 77 5.12 16.44 12.84
C ALA A 77 6.12 17.12 11.88
#